data_AF-A0A0L1KNJ5-F1
#
_entry.id   AF-A0A0L1KNJ5-F1
#
_cell.length_a   1.000
_cell.length_b   1.000
_cell.length_c   1.000
_cell.angle_alpha   90.00
_cell.angle_beta   90.00
_cell.angle_gamma   90.00
#
_symmetry.space_group_name_H-M   'P 1'
#
loop_
_entity.id
_entity.type
_entity.pdbx_description
1 polymer ?
#
loop_
_entity_poly.entity_id
_entity_poly.type
_entity_poly.pdbx_seq_one_letter_code
_entity_poly.pdbx_strand_id
1 'polypeptide(L)'
;MPGDNADEHFVLKSTLDEIGHNEFTAYPDDGTIFKVFADERFQYLYIPSEFVYITEGSKRYLDTSSRLNQNPVLCRTLHRGLVCPRGPQCGFIHTDIERAQNHHLFRRVDIHKNDADEAGFLRYDTLPTGFIFQIPMHGNEAILQLLPSHTLYRTKGSLNLYRLTAESTQGTSVRRYTRCNFFENKKLCHKGYDCGHLHVAYED
;
A
#
# COMPACT_ATOMS: atom_id res chain seq x y z
N MET A 1 44.47 34.94 -16.58
CA MET A 1 44.04 33.67 -17.16
C MET A 1 43.74 32.72 -16.01
N PRO A 2 42.48 32.38 -15.72
CA PRO A 2 42.16 31.28 -14.84
C PRO A 2 42.07 30.00 -15.68
N GLY A 3 42.79 28.96 -15.24
CA GLY A 3 42.72 27.63 -15.83
C GLY A 3 41.48 26.89 -15.34
N ASP A 4 40.79 26.27 -16.30
CA ASP A 4 39.66 25.36 -16.10
C ASP A 4 40.08 24.14 -15.29
N ASN A 5 39.37 23.87 -14.19
CA ASN A 5 39.33 22.57 -13.53
C ASN A 5 37.86 22.15 -13.48
N ALA A 6 37.37 21.62 -14.60
CA ALA A 6 36.08 20.97 -14.70
C ALA A 6 36.33 19.49 -15.01
N ASP A 7 36.77 18.69 -14.03
CA ASP A 7 36.98 17.25 -14.24
C ASP A 7 36.98 16.40 -12.96
N GLU A 8 36.27 16.81 -11.89
CA GLU A 8 36.12 15.96 -10.68
C GLU A 8 34.69 15.45 -10.42
N HIS A 9 33.72 15.80 -11.26
CA HIS A 9 32.31 15.41 -11.05
C HIS A 9 31.83 14.21 -11.88
N PHE A 10 32.68 13.60 -12.72
CA PHE A 10 32.26 12.54 -13.64
C PHE A 10 32.66 11.10 -13.25
N VAL A 11 33.49 10.92 -12.20
CA VAL A 11 34.06 9.60 -11.86
C VAL A 11 33.25 8.82 -10.80
N LEU A 12 32.28 9.44 -10.14
CA LEU A 12 31.46 8.77 -9.11
C LEU A 12 30.18 8.09 -9.64
N LYS A 13 29.76 8.34 -10.88
CA LYS A 13 28.59 7.66 -11.47
C LYS A 13 28.93 6.30 -12.09
N SER A 14 30.14 6.11 -12.62
CA SER A 14 30.51 4.85 -13.29
C SER A 14 30.90 3.72 -12.34
N THR A 15 31.24 4.02 -11.09
CA THR A 15 31.70 3.01 -10.12
C THR A 15 30.57 2.32 -9.35
N LEU A 16 29.35 2.88 -9.35
CA LEU A 16 28.17 2.23 -8.77
C LEU A 16 27.54 1.20 -9.71
N ASP A 17 27.62 1.42 -11.03
CA ASP A 17 27.14 0.48 -12.04
C ASP A 17 27.98 -0.82 -12.09
N GLU A 18 29.27 -0.76 -11.76
CA GLU A 18 30.18 -1.91 -11.89
C GLU A 18 30.26 -2.81 -10.64
N ILE A 19 29.94 -2.30 -9.43
CA ILE A 19 30.24 -3.02 -8.17
C ILE A 19 28.98 -3.58 -7.47
N GLY A 20 27.77 -3.16 -7.84
CA GLY A 20 26.54 -3.53 -7.09
C GLY A 20 25.50 -4.40 -7.81
N HIS A 21 25.50 -4.40 -9.14
CA HIS A 21 24.43 -5.04 -9.94
C HIS A 21 24.83 -6.37 -10.59
N ASN A 22 26.13 -6.65 -10.71
CA ASN A 22 26.65 -7.80 -11.48
C ASN A 22 26.41 -9.19 -10.87
N GLU A 23 25.91 -9.30 -9.63
CA GLU A 23 25.60 -10.60 -9.00
C GLU A 23 24.11 -10.97 -9.01
N PHE A 24 23.24 -10.07 -9.50
CA PHE A 24 21.80 -10.30 -9.47
C PHE A 24 21.27 -10.77 -10.82
N THR A 25 20.91 -12.04 -10.90
CA THR A 25 20.16 -12.58 -12.04
C THR A 25 18.71 -12.12 -11.94
N ALA A 26 18.20 -11.42 -12.95
CA ALA A 26 16.77 -11.11 -13.07
C ALA A 26 15.96 -12.32 -13.59
N TYR A 27 14.64 -12.31 -13.37
CA TYR A 27 13.77 -13.27 -14.07
C TYR A 27 13.74 -12.97 -15.58
N PRO A 28 13.43 -13.95 -16.44
CA PRO A 28 13.17 -13.68 -17.85
C PRO A 28 11.90 -12.85 -18.03
N ASP A 29 11.80 -12.14 -19.16
CA ASP A 29 10.54 -11.53 -19.61
C ASP A 29 9.59 -12.64 -20.06
N ASP A 30 8.71 -13.05 -19.15
CA ASP A 30 7.67 -14.06 -19.34
C ASP A 30 6.26 -13.47 -19.19
N GLY A 31 6.15 -12.14 -19.13
CA GLY A 31 4.91 -11.42 -18.87
C GLY A 31 4.42 -11.47 -17.41
N THR A 32 5.17 -12.06 -16.49
CA THR A 32 4.81 -12.06 -15.06
C THR A 32 4.94 -10.66 -14.45
N ILE A 33 3.91 -10.20 -13.76
CA ILE A 33 3.92 -8.92 -13.03
C ILE A 33 3.96 -9.17 -11.52
N PHE A 34 4.97 -8.61 -10.87
CA PHE A 34 5.11 -8.56 -9.42
C PHE A 34 4.32 -7.39 -8.85
N LYS A 35 3.33 -7.67 -8.00
CA LYS A 35 2.63 -6.65 -7.21
C LYS A 35 3.27 -6.57 -5.83
N VAL A 36 4.05 -5.53 -5.59
CA VAL A 36 4.88 -5.39 -4.39
C VAL A 36 4.61 -4.09 -3.67
N PHE A 37 4.71 -4.10 -2.34
CA PHE A 37 4.68 -2.85 -1.58
C PHE A 37 6.02 -2.13 -1.72
N ALA A 38 5.95 -0.81 -1.95
CA ALA A 38 7.07 0.07 -1.65
C ALA A 38 7.45 -0.05 -0.17
N ASP A 39 8.69 0.30 0.19
CA ASP A 39 9.25 0.15 1.54
C ASP A 39 8.33 0.64 2.68
N GLU A 40 7.70 1.80 2.48
CA GLU A 40 6.82 2.43 3.45
C GLU A 40 5.36 1.93 3.40
N ARG A 41 5.05 1.02 2.47
CA ARG A 41 3.74 0.38 2.26
C ARG A 41 2.59 1.37 2.02
N PHE A 42 2.90 2.55 1.49
CA PHE A 42 1.92 3.54 1.00
C PHE A 42 1.56 3.33 -0.47
N GLN A 43 2.30 2.49 -1.19
CA GLN A 43 2.14 2.29 -2.63
C GLN A 43 2.31 0.82 -2.98
N TYR A 44 1.50 0.37 -3.94
CA TYR A 44 1.81 -0.82 -4.71
C TYR A 44 2.60 -0.43 -5.96
N LEU A 45 3.60 -1.23 -6.24
CA LEU A 45 4.39 -1.19 -7.46
C LEU A 45 4.06 -2.46 -8.23
N TYR A 46 3.66 -2.28 -9.48
CA TYR A 46 3.50 -3.35 -10.45
C TYR A 46 4.75 -3.37 -11.29
N ILE A 47 5.59 -4.39 -11.09
CA ILE A 47 6.92 -4.47 -11.64
C ILE A 47 7.00 -5.70 -12.54
N PRO A 48 7.35 -5.55 -13.82
CA PRO A 48 7.60 -6.70 -14.70
C PRO A 48 8.76 -7.58 -14.21
N SER A 49 8.65 -8.89 -14.42
CA SER A 49 9.57 -9.89 -13.89
C SER A 49 11.02 -9.66 -14.33
N GLU A 50 11.25 -9.16 -15.54
CA GLU A 50 12.56 -8.84 -16.10
C GLU A 50 13.32 -7.73 -15.36
N PHE A 51 12.63 -6.95 -14.52
CA PHE A 51 13.26 -5.96 -13.63
C PHE A 51 13.32 -6.43 -12.17
N VAL A 52 12.92 -7.67 -11.89
CA VAL A 52 12.95 -8.27 -10.55
C VAL A 52 14.11 -9.24 -10.47
N TYR A 53 14.98 -9.03 -9.49
CA TYR A 53 16.12 -9.90 -9.24
C TYR A 53 15.70 -11.14 -8.45
N ILE A 54 16.30 -12.28 -8.77
CA ILE A 54 16.04 -13.56 -8.12
C ILE A 54 16.61 -13.51 -6.69
N THR A 55 15.70 -13.44 -5.72
CA THR A 55 15.99 -13.53 -4.29
C THR A 55 15.11 -14.58 -3.62
N GLU A 56 15.43 -14.98 -2.39
CA GLU A 56 14.52 -15.80 -1.58
C GLU A 56 13.14 -15.12 -1.39
N GLY A 57 13.11 -13.78 -1.33
CA GLY A 57 11.86 -13.01 -1.34
C GLY A 57 11.04 -13.21 -2.61
N SER A 58 11.67 -13.09 -3.79
CA SER A 58 10.97 -13.20 -5.08
C SER A 58 10.56 -14.64 -5.39
N LYS A 59 11.38 -15.62 -5.04
CA LYS A 59 11.05 -17.05 -5.15
C LYS A 59 9.81 -17.39 -4.32
N ARG A 60 9.76 -16.92 -3.07
CA ARG A 60 8.57 -17.10 -2.22
C ARG A 60 7.35 -16.42 -2.80
N TYR A 61 7.47 -15.20 -3.33
CA TYR A 61 6.34 -14.54 -3.99
C TYR A 61 5.75 -15.37 -5.15
N LEU A 62 6.61 -15.99 -5.96
CA LEU A 62 6.18 -16.83 -7.07
C LEU A 62 5.60 -18.17 -6.62
N ASP A 63 6.01 -18.71 -5.47
CA ASP A 63 5.47 -19.94 -4.90
C ASP A 63 4.01 -19.76 -4.48
N THR A 64 3.12 -20.30 -5.31
CA THR A 64 1.65 -20.25 -5.18
C THR A 64 1.14 -20.78 -3.85
N SER A 65 1.86 -21.71 -3.19
CA SER A 65 1.49 -22.25 -1.88
C SER A 65 1.60 -21.21 -0.75
N SER A 66 2.36 -20.13 -0.97
CA SER A 66 2.64 -19.08 0.01
C SER A 66 1.94 -17.75 -0.28
N ARG A 67 1.34 -17.59 -1.48
CA ARG A 67 0.70 -16.34 -1.94
C ARG A 67 -0.48 -15.87 -1.10
N LEU A 68 -1.15 -16.77 -0.37
CA LEU A 68 -2.36 -16.42 0.40
C LEU A 68 -2.08 -15.53 1.62
N ASN A 69 -0.84 -15.46 2.11
CA ASN A 69 -0.51 -14.76 3.37
C ASN A 69 0.67 -13.80 3.29
N GLN A 70 1.28 -13.58 2.12
CA GLN A 70 2.46 -12.74 2.01
C GLN A 70 2.14 -11.42 1.31
N ASN A 71 2.47 -10.33 2.00
CA ASN A 71 2.52 -8.98 1.45
C ASN A 71 3.98 -8.73 1.03
N PRO A 72 4.38 -9.03 -0.22
CA PRO A 72 5.76 -8.84 -0.67
C PRO A 72 6.14 -7.36 -0.57
N VAL A 73 7.33 -7.09 -0.04
CA VAL A 73 7.85 -5.72 0.14
C VAL A 73 9.20 -5.62 -0.56
N LEU A 74 9.47 -4.45 -1.15
CA LEU A 74 10.78 -4.13 -1.68
C LEU A 74 11.85 -4.12 -0.57
N CYS A 75 13.07 -4.51 -0.93
CA CYS A 75 14.22 -4.33 -0.05
C CYS A 75 14.55 -2.84 0.07
N ARG A 76 14.42 -2.30 1.29
CA ARG A 76 14.72 -0.91 1.63
C ARG A 76 16.13 -0.48 1.20
N THR A 77 17.12 -1.33 1.42
CA THR A 77 18.52 -1.01 1.10
C THR A 77 18.67 -0.78 -0.40
N LEU A 78 18.18 -1.72 -1.21
CA LEU A 78 18.27 -1.62 -2.67
C LEU A 78 17.39 -0.49 -3.22
N HIS A 79 16.20 -0.28 -2.64
CA HIS A 79 15.32 0.82 -3.03
C HIS A 79 15.94 2.21 -2.79
N ARG A 80 16.91 2.32 -1.86
CA ARG A 80 17.67 3.55 -1.59
C ARG A 80 18.95 3.67 -2.44
N GLY A 81 19.12 2.81 -3.44
CA GLY A 81 20.31 2.80 -4.30
C GLY A 81 21.56 2.20 -3.65
N LEU A 82 21.40 1.41 -2.57
CA LEU A 82 22.52 0.77 -1.88
C LEU A 82 22.57 -0.74 -2.15
N VAL A 83 23.77 -1.32 -2.09
CA VAL A 83 23.94 -2.78 -2.21
C VAL A 83 23.35 -3.48 -0.98
N CYS A 84 22.44 -4.42 -1.20
CA CYS A 84 21.88 -5.22 -0.11
C CYS A 84 22.90 -6.28 0.35
N PRO A 85 23.32 -6.32 1.63
CA PRO A 85 24.33 -7.25 2.12
C PRO A 85 23.88 -8.71 2.11
N ARG A 86 22.57 -8.96 1.95
CA ARG A 86 22.02 -10.32 1.88
C ARG A 86 22.03 -10.89 0.47
N GLY A 87 22.29 -10.07 -0.55
CA GLY A 87 22.35 -10.55 -1.94
C GLY A 87 21.12 -11.40 -2.33
N PRO A 88 21.32 -12.52 -3.05
CA PRO A 88 20.27 -13.47 -3.41
C PRO A 88 19.52 -14.12 -2.24
N GLN A 89 20.11 -14.15 -1.04
CA GLN A 89 19.46 -14.70 0.17
C GLN A 89 18.48 -13.73 0.82
N CYS A 90 18.30 -12.52 0.27
CA CYS A 90 17.39 -11.54 0.84
C CYS A 90 15.94 -12.03 0.81
N GLY A 91 15.25 -11.90 1.94
CA GLY A 91 13.84 -12.26 2.07
C GLY A 91 12.87 -11.24 1.45
N PHE A 92 13.37 -10.11 0.96
CA PHE A 92 12.59 -9.05 0.32
C PHE A 92 12.78 -9.06 -1.19
N ILE A 93 11.90 -8.36 -1.91
CA ILE A 93 12.00 -8.24 -3.37
C ILE A 93 13.10 -7.26 -3.74
N HIS A 94 14.03 -7.70 -4.57
CA HIS A 94 15.04 -6.84 -5.19
C HIS A 94 14.59 -6.50 -6.60
N THR A 95 14.79 -5.25 -7.01
CA THR A 95 14.35 -4.79 -8.33
C THR A 95 15.23 -3.63 -8.79
N ASP A 96 15.39 -3.52 -10.10
CA ASP A 96 15.92 -2.33 -10.76
C ASP A 96 14.79 -1.32 -10.97
N ILE A 97 14.54 -0.49 -9.96
CA ILE A 97 13.42 0.44 -9.97
C ILE A 97 13.60 1.55 -11.02
N GLU A 98 14.84 1.94 -11.32
CA GLU A 98 15.14 3.01 -12.26
C GLU A 98 14.87 2.56 -13.69
N ARG A 99 15.29 1.34 -14.04
CA ARG A 99 14.96 0.75 -15.35
C ARG A 99 13.47 0.42 -15.46
N ALA A 100 12.88 -0.15 -14.42
CA ALA A 100 11.46 -0.53 -14.43
C ALA A 100 10.53 0.68 -14.66
N GLN A 101 10.85 1.85 -14.11
CA GLN A 101 10.01 3.06 -14.23
C GLN A 101 9.74 3.51 -15.67
N ASN A 102 10.66 3.22 -16.58
CA ASN A 102 10.52 3.58 -18.00
C ASN A 102 9.76 2.51 -18.79
N HIS A 103 9.37 1.40 -18.17
CA HIS A 103 8.65 0.33 -18.83
C HIS A 103 7.13 0.57 -18.84
N HIS A 104 6.48 0.34 -19.98
CA HIS A 104 5.05 0.59 -20.18
C HIS A 104 4.11 -0.24 -19.28
N LEU A 105 4.59 -1.39 -18.77
CA LEU A 105 3.84 -2.22 -17.82
C LEU A 105 4.07 -1.83 -16.35
N PHE A 106 5.06 -0.99 -16.08
CA PHE A 106 5.30 -0.51 -14.72
C PHE A 106 4.19 0.44 -14.29
N ARG A 107 3.65 0.22 -13.09
CA ARG A 107 2.63 1.10 -12.52
C ARG A 107 2.89 1.33 -11.04
N ARG A 108 2.78 2.59 -10.64
CA ARG A 108 2.64 2.97 -9.23
C ARG A 108 1.17 3.21 -8.94
N VAL A 109 0.68 2.56 -7.90
CA VAL A 109 -0.68 2.77 -7.42
C VAL A 109 -0.57 3.16 -5.95
N ASP A 110 -0.91 4.41 -5.67
CA ASP A 110 -1.08 4.86 -4.30
C ASP A 110 -2.12 3.99 -3.62
N ILE A 111 -1.74 3.50 -2.45
CA ILE A 111 -2.68 2.83 -1.59
C ILE A 111 -3.37 3.96 -0.84
N HIS A 112 -4.66 4.17 -1.16
CA HIS A 112 -5.51 4.99 -0.31
C HIS A 112 -5.48 4.35 1.07
N LYS A 113 -4.72 4.96 1.97
CA LYS A 113 -4.78 4.67 3.39
C LYS A 113 -5.88 5.52 3.95
N ASN A 114 -6.52 5.04 5.01
CA ASN A 114 -7.17 5.95 5.92
C ASN A 114 -6.34 5.91 7.19
N ASP A 115 -5.89 7.09 7.60
CA ASP A 115 -5.23 7.35 8.86
C ASP A 115 -6.24 8.02 9.80
N ALA A 116 -6.25 7.60 11.05
CA ALA A 116 -7.09 8.17 12.10
C ALA A 116 -6.34 9.26 12.86
N ASP A 117 -5.62 10.13 12.14
CA ASP A 117 -5.01 11.34 12.65
C ASP A 117 -5.85 12.57 12.27
N GLU A 118 -5.62 13.70 12.95
CA GLU A 118 -6.35 14.96 12.73
C GLU A 118 -6.25 15.43 11.27
N ALA A 119 -5.08 15.25 10.66
CA ALA A 119 -4.86 15.53 9.24
C ALA A 119 -5.62 14.57 8.31
N GLY A 120 -5.95 13.35 8.77
CA GLY A 120 -6.72 12.36 8.03
C GLY A 120 -8.13 12.86 7.70
N PHE A 121 -8.74 13.65 8.59
CA PHE A 121 -10.06 14.24 8.35
C PHE A 121 -10.06 15.24 7.19
N LEU A 122 -8.95 15.95 7.00
CA LEU A 122 -8.76 16.88 5.89
C LEU A 122 -8.36 16.19 4.58
N ARG A 123 -7.82 14.96 4.66
CA ARG A 123 -7.29 14.22 3.51
C ARG A 123 -8.28 13.24 2.91
N TYR A 124 -9.19 12.70 3.69
CA TYR A 124 -10.06 11.60 3.28
C TYR A 124 -11.53 12.01 3.28
N ASP A 125 -12.20 11.75 2.15
CA ASP A 125 -13.64 11.95 2.05
C ASP A 125 -14.37 11.17 3.15
N THR A 126 -15.36 11.82 3.76
CA THR A 126 -16.37 11.18 4.59
C THR A 126 -17.63 10.90 3.77
N LEU A 127 -18.56 10.11 4.31
CA LEU A 127 -19.87 9.98 3.68
C LEU A 127 -20.64 11.31 3.76
N PRO A 128 -21.56 11.58 2.81
CA PRO A 128 -22.45 12.73 2.91
C PRO A 128 -23.25 12.71 4.21
N THR A 129 -23.60 13.88 4.73
CA THR A 129 -24.51 14.05 5.86
C THR A 129 -25.92 13.55 5.53
N GLY A 130 -26.71 13.19 6.54
CA GLY A 130 -28.16 12.93 6.36
C GLY A 130 -28.64 11.59 6.92
N PHE A 131 -27.73 10.72 7.37
CA PHE A 131 -28.09 9.47 8.04
C PHE A 131 -27.42 9.33 9.40
N ILE A 132 -28.07 8.58 10.28
CA ILE A 132 -27.50 8.10 11.54
C ILE A 132 -27.54 6.58 11.48
N PHE A 133 -26.38 5.95 11.55
CA PHE A 133 -26.25 4.51 11.51
C PHE A 133 -26.23 3.93 12.93
N GLN A 134 -26.87 2.77 13.11
CA GLN A 134 -26.78 1.99 14.34
C GLN A 134 -25.79 0.84 14.11
N ILE A 135 -24.60 0.95 14.70
CA ILE A 135 -23.49 0.03 14.45
C ILE A 135 -23.07 -0.60 15.78
N PRO A 136 -22.88 -1.93 15.85
CA PRO A 136 -22.41 -2.58 17.06
C PRO A 136 -21.06 -2.04 17.51
N MET A 137 -20.87 -1.87 18.83
CA MET A 137 -19.58 -1.53 19.38
C MET A 137 -18.58 -2.67 19.18
N HIS A 138 -17.31 -2.31 18.97
CA HIS A 138 -16.26 -3.32 18.84
C HIS A 138 -16.16 -4.15 20.12
N GLY A 139 -16.11 -5.47 19.97
CA GLY A 139 -16.07 -6.41 21.09
C GLY A 139 -17.38 -6.61 21.85
N ASN A 140 -18.47 -5.91 21.52
CA ASN A 140 -19.77 -6.11 22.16
C ASN A 140 -20.95 -5.86 21.20
N GLU A 141 -21.46 -6.93 20.59
CA GLU A 141 -22.55 -6.85 19.62
C GLU A 141 -23.91 -6.45 20.20
N ALA A 142 -24.07 -6.53 21.53
CA ALA A 142 -25.31 -6.15 22.20
C ALA A 142 -25.48 -4.63 22.36
N ILE A 143 -24.38 -3.87 22.27
CA ILE A 143 -24.39 -2.41 22.41
C ILE A 143 -24.29 -1.78 21.03
N LEU A 144 -25.32 -1.02 20.65
CA LEU A 144 -25.35 -0.27 19.40
C LEU A 144 -24.90 1.17 19.64
N GLN A 145 -23.90 1.62 18.89
CA GLN A 145 -23.50 3.01 18.84
C GLN A 145 -24.21 3.72 17.67
N LEU A 146 -24.74 4.91 17.95
CA LEU A 146 -25.24 5.82 16.92
C LEU A 146 -24.06 6.57 16.30
N LEU A 147 -23.88 6.43 14.99
CA LEU A 147 -22.83 7.11 14.24
C LEU A 147 -23.44 7.95 13.12
N PRO A 148 -23.32 9.29 13.16
CA PRO A 148 -23.68 10.12 12.03
C PRO A 148 -22.88 9.72 10.79
N SER A 149 -23.49 9.84 9.61
CA SER A 149 -22.82 9.40 8.37
C SER A 149 -21.51 10.15 8.09
N HIS A 150 -21.44 11.44 8.39
CA HIS A 150 -20.25 12.27 8.18
C HIS A 150 -19.07 11.91 9.08
N THR A 151 -19.26 11.09 10.13
CA THR A 151 -18.15 10.59 10.95
C THR A 151 -17.57 9.29 10.41
N LEU A 152 -18.03 8.81 9.25
CA LEU A 152 -17.45 7.64 8.57
C LEU A 152 -16.64 8.08 7.37
N TYR A 153 -15.38 7.66 7.30
CA TYR A 153 -14.63 7.79 6.06
C TYR A 153 -15.26 6.94 4.96
N ARG A 154 -15.12 7.42 3.74
CA ARG A 154 -15.63 6.79 2.53
C ARG A 154 -14.81 5.55 2.19
N THR A 155 -15.26 4.42 2.72
CA THR A 155 -14.80 3.06 2.37
C THR A 155 -15.88 2.32 1.58
N LYS A 156 -15.51 1.23 0.89
CA LYS A 156 -16.43 0.31 0.22
C LYS A 156 -17.51 -0.20 1.18
N GLY A 157 -17.12 -0.52 2.43
CA GLY A 157 -18.06 -0.90 3.48
C GLY A 157 -19.07 0.21 3.79
N SER A 158 -18.57 1.42 4.07
CA SER A 158 -19.39 2.58 4.45
C SER A 158 -20.33 3.05 3.32
N LEU A 159 -19.87 3.01 2.06
CA LEU A 159 -20.67 3.38 0.89
C LEU A 159 -21.78 2.37 0.63
N ASN A 160 -21.49 1.08 0.80
CA ASN A 160 -22.51 0.06 0.68
C ASN A 160 -23.57 0.23 1.78
N LEU A 161 -23.16 0.51 3.02
CA LEU A 161 -24.08 0.84 4.11
C LEU A 161 -24.96 2.06 3.74
N TYR A 162 -24.34 3.15 3.33
CA TYR A 162 -25.03 4.38 2.93
C TYR A 162 -26.09 4.15 1.84
N ARG A 163 -25.72 3.46 0.76
CA ARG A 163 -26.64 3.15 -0.35
C ARG A 163 -27.82 2.31 0.12
N LEU A 164 -27.56 1.26 0.89
CA LEU A 164 -28.61 0.39 1.41
C LEU A 164 -29.56 1.11 2.36
N THR A 165 -29.07 2.06 3.16
CA THR A 165 -29.93 2.88 4.02
C THR A 165 -30.76 3.87 3.20
N ALA A 166 -30.17 4.51 2.19
CA ALA A 166 -30.88 5.45 1.31
C ALA A 166 -32.00 4.78 0.48
N GLU A 167 -31.81 3.52 0.09
CA GLU A 167 -32.82 2.72 -0.60
C GLU A 167 -33.91 2.18 0.33
N SER A 168 -33.71 2.23 1.65
CA SER A 168 -34.70 1.75 2.61
C SER A 168 -35.70 2.84 2.98
N THR A 169 -36.99 2.54 2.88
CA THR A 169 -38.11 3.45 3.23
C THR A 169 -38.20 3.78 4.72
N GLN A 170 -37.44 3.07 5.56
CA GLN A 170 -37.28 3.34 6.98
C GLN A 170 -35.83 3.79 7.18
N GLY A 171 -35.58 5.08 7.38
CA GLY A 171 -34.25 5.72 7.46
C GLY A 171 -33.27 5.23 8.53
N THR A 172 -33.51 4.04 9.11
CA THR A 172 -32.69 3.39 10.13
C THR A 172 -32.53 1.91 9.76
N SER A 173 -31.44 1.55 9.09
CA SER A 173 -31.12 0.14 8.82
C SER A 173 -30.12 -0.39 9.86
N VAL A 174 -30.57 -1.25 10.78
CA VAL A 174 -29.66 -2.06 11.62
C VAL A 174 -29.11 -3.17 10.75
N ARG A 175 -27.94 -2.96 10.14
CA ARG A 175 -27.23 -3.99 9.37
C ARG A 175 -25.88 -4.24 9.99
N ARG A 176 -25.46 -5.52 10.02
CA ARG A 176 -24.19 -5.98 10.60
C ARG A 176 -23.00 -5.54 9.74
N TYR A 177 -22.70 -4.25 9.74
CA TYR A 177 -21.41 -3.74 9.30
C TYR A 177 -20.48 -3.68 10.50
N THR A 178 -19.29 -4.21 10.33
CA THR A 178 -18.25 -4.22 11.36
C THR A 178 -17.22 -3.14 11.09
N ARG A 179 -16.60 -2.66 12.17
CA ARG A 179 -15.51 -1.70 12.10
C ARG A 179 -14.22 -2.39 11.67
N CYS A 180 -13.34 -1.64 11.03
CA CYS A 180 -12.05 -2.17 10.64
C CYS A 180 -11.15 -2.29 11.88
N ASN A 181 -10.83 -3.52 12.27
CA ASN A 181 -9.95 -3.80 13.41
C ASN A 181 -8.56 -3.18 13.26
N PHE A 182 -8.03 -3.08 12.03
CA PHE A 182 -6.73 -2.41 11.80
C PHE A 182 -6.83 -0.91 12.02
N PHE A 183 -7.87 -0.29 11.49
CA PHE A 183 -8.10 1.13 11.62
C PHE A 183 -8.35 1.54 13.08
N GLU A 184 -9.16 0.79 13.83
CA GLU A 184 -9.43 1.11 15.24
C GLU A 184 -8.18 0.97 16.12
N ASN A 185 -7.45 -0.14 16.01
CA ASN A 185 -6.32 -0.42 16.90
C ASN A 185 -5.02 0.26 16.49
N LYS A 186 -4.75 0.34 15.18
CA LYS A 186 -3.47 0.87 14.66
C LYS A 186 -3.60 2.26 14.08
N LYS A 187 -4.80 2.84 14.12
CA LYS A 187 -5.10 4.16 13.54
C LYS A 187 -4.73 4.27 12.07
N LEU A 188 -4.68 3.12 11.38
CA LEU A 188 -4.24 2.98 9.99
C LEU A 188 -4.90 1.76 9.34
N CYS A 189 -5.40 1.96 8.12
CA CYS A 189 -5.83 0.86 7.26
C CYS A 189 -5.29 1.00 5.83
N HIS A 190 -4.49 0.03 5.40
CA HIS A 190 -3.92 -0.06 4.04
C HIS A 190 -4.94 -0.42 2.95
N LYS A 191 -6.22 -0.63 3.29
CA LYS A 191 -7.26 -0.78 2.27
C LYS A 191 -7.95 0.55 1.95
N GLY A 192 -7.90 1.53 2.86
CA GLY A 192 -8.62 2.81 2.79
C GLY A 192 -9.98 2.71 2.12
N TYR A 193 -10.12 3.31 0.94
CA TYR A 193 -11.37 3.30 0.16
C TYR A 193 -11.87 1.90 -0.20
N ASP A 194 -10.98 0.94 -0.47
CA ASP A 194 -11.34 -0.45 -0.78
C ASP A 194 -11.66 -1.29 0.46
N CYS A 195 -11.57 -0.72 1.66
CA CYS A 195 -11.88 -1.45 2.88
C CYS A 195 -13.38 -1.84 2.91
N GLY A 196 -13.65 -3.13 3.09
CA GLY A 196 -15.02 -3.65 3.25
C GLY A 196 -15.63 -3.33 4.62
N HIS A 197 -14.87 -2.72 5.53
CA HIS A 197 -15.28 -2.40 6.90
C HIS A 197 -15.40 -0.88 7.09
N LEU A 198 -16.01 -0.48 8.20
CA LEU A 198 -16.21 0.92 8.55
C LEU A 198 -14.94 1.51 9.16
N HIS A 199 -14.57 2.70 8.71
CA HIS A 199 -13.55 3.54 9.34
C HIS A 199 -14.26 4.73 9.97
N VAL A 200 -14.28 4.78 11.30
CA VAL A 200 -14.92 5.86 12.05
C VAL A 200 -13.90 6.96 12.28
N ALA A 201 -14.09 8.13 11.67
CA ALA A 201 -13.35 9.32 12.02
C ALA A 201 -13.65 9.65 13.49
N TYR A 202 -12.63 9.65 14.33
CA TYR A 202 -12.76 10.13 15.70
C TYR A 202 -12.50 11.63 15.64
N GLU A 203 -13.51 12.43 15.96
CA GLU A 203 -13.32 13.80 16.41
C GLU A 203 -12.96 13.68 17.90
N ASP A 204 -11.74 14.10 18.27
CA ASP A 204 -11.35 14.26 19.68
C ASP A 204 -12.06 15.49 20.29
#